data_AF-A0A7C3GP31-F1
#
_entry.id   AF-A0A7C3GP31-F1
#
_cell.length_a   1.000
_cell.length_b   1.000
_cell.length_c   1.000
_cell.angle_alpha   90.00
_cell.angle_beta   90.00
_cell.angle_gamma   90.00
#
_symmetry.space_group_name_H-M   'P 1'
#
loop_
_entity.id
_entity.type
_entity.pdbx_description
1 polymer ?
#
loop_
_entity_poly.entity_id
_entity_poly.type
_entity_poly.pdbx_seq_one_letter_code
_entity_poly.pdbx_strand_id
1 'polypeptide(L)'
;MKKYIRIKYLKVYGAPVNIHWLALLVVAFLLVTSFKAPITALISIASYLGIFLLHEFGHAYFAIKLGYKIGKINISFVHGQCIYQYGQCMNEVTDNKKDHAIIAWGGVIAQLIVAIPLIFISLIINVKTVYGLGPPVAFLGYISAMFALINLVPVGHFDGASAWKLIPIWLEEKNGNPNKVKRKKSNFKIVK
;
A
#
# COMPACT_ATOMS: atom_id res chain seq x y z
N MET A 1 -22.94 -12.44 -8.18
CA MET A 1 -22.71 -12.34 -6.72
C MET A 1 -21.73 -11.20 -6.45
N LYS A 2 -22.02 -10.29 -5.52
CA LYS A 2 -21.11 -9.17 -5.21
C LYS A 2 -19.84 -9.73 -4.54
N LYS A 3 -18.70 -9.69 -5.24
CA LYS A 3 -17.42 -10.22 -4.75
C LYS A 3 -16.88 -9.46 -3.53
N TYR A 4 -17.30 -8.22 -3.34
CA TYR A 4 -16.86 -7.33 -2.27
C TYR A 4 -18.03 -6.85 -1.41
N ILE A 5 -17.80 -6.80 -0.10
CA ILE A 5 -18.71 -6.29 0.93
C ILE A 5 -18.17 -4.95 1.40
N ARG A 6 -18.96 -3.89 1.25
CA ARG A 6 -18.60 -2.55 1.69
C ARG A 6 -18.74 -2.44 3.20
N ILE A 7 -17.67 -2.03 3.89
CA ILE A 7 -17.76 -1.71 5.32
C ILE A 7 -18.18 -0.25 5.45
N LYS A 8 -19.43 -0.02 5.89
CA LYS A 8 -20.04 1.30 5.94
C LYS A 8 -19.29 2.29 6.85
N TYR A 9 -18.66 1.77 7.91
CA TYR A 9 -18.01 2.57 8.96
C TYR A 9 -16.50 2.71 8.83
N LEU A 10 -15.84 1.87 8.01
CA LEU A 10 -14.40 1.96 7.80
C LEU A 10 -14.11 2.86 6.61
N LYS A 11 -13.66 4.08 6.90
CA LYS A 11 -13.20 5.06 5.93
C LYS A 11 -11.73 5.36 6.15
N VAL A 12 -10.98 5.39 5.08
CA VAL A 12 -9.54 5.65 5.09
C VAL A 12 -9.32 6.89 4.26
N TYR A 13 -8.90 7.99 4.90
CA TYR A 13 -8.79 9.30 4.26
C TYR A 13 -10.05 9.71 3.48
N GLY A 14 -11.24 9.37 4.02
CA GLY A 14 -12.53 9.64 3.38
C GLY A 14 -13.01 8.60 2.37
N ALA A 15 -12.15 7.68 1.93
CA ALA A 15 -12.50 6.64 0.97
C ALA A 15 -13.13 5.40 1.64
N PRO A 16 -14.19 4.81 1.06
CA PRO A 16 -14.80 3.60 1.59
C PRO A 16 -13.88 2.39 1.42
N VAL A 17 -13.83 1.53 2.44
CA VAL A 17 -13.13 0.24 2.40
C VAL A 17 -14.11 -0.89 2.07
N ASN A 18 -13.77 -1.69 1.06
CA ASN A 18 -14.51 -2.88 0.68
C ASN A 18 -13.67 -4.13 0.95
N ILE A 19 -14.27 -5.17 1.52
CA ILE A 19 -13.58 -6.44 1.81
C ILE A 19 -14.16 -7.56 0.95
N HIS A 20 -13.29 -8.33 0.31
CA HIS A 20 -13.68 -9.50 -0.46
C HIS A 20 -14.14 -10.63 0.48
N TRP A 21 -15.18 -11.36 0.10
CA TRP A 21 -15.77 -12.42 0.93
C TRP A 21 -14.76 -13.50 1.35
N LEU A 22 -13.77 -13.79 0.51
CA LEU A 22 -12.72 -14.77 0.80
C LEU A 22 -11.82 -14.35 1.98
N ALA A 23 -11.63 -13.05 2.22
CA ALA A 23 -10.95 -12.58 3.43
C ALA A 23 -11.77 -12.86 4.69
N LEU A 24 -13.11 -12.86 4.60
CA LEU A 24 -13.99 -13.23 5.71
C LEU A 24 -13.91 -14.71 6.05
N LEU A 25 -13.59 -15.58 5.09
CA LEU A 25 -13.33 -16.99 5.38
C LEU A 25 -12.09 -17.18 6.25
N VAL A 26 -11.02 -16.41 6.02
CA VAL A 26 -9.84 -16.42 6.90
C VAL A 26 -10.20 -15.92 8.30
N VAL A 27 -11.00 -14.86 8.38
CA VAL A 27 -11.50 -14.34 9.67
C VAL A 27 -12.30 -15.42 10.40
N ALA A 28 -13.22 -16.11 9.73
CA ALA A 28 -14.00 -17.19 10.30
C ALA A 28 -13.10 -18.35 10.75
N PHE A 29 -12.12 -18.73 9.93
CA PHE A 29 -11.14 -19.76 10.29
C PHE A 29 -10.37 -19.39 11.56
N LEU A 30 -9.83 -18.17 11.65
CA LEU A 30 -9.11 -17.68 12.83
C LEU A 30 -10.00 -17.68 14.09
N LEU A 31 -11.27 -17.28 13.97
CA LEU A 31 -12.22 -17.34 15.07
C LEU A 31 -12.46 -18.78 15.55
N VAL A 32 -12.63 -19.72 14.63
CA VAL A 32 -12.86 -21.13 14.96
C VAL A 32 -11.62 -21.76 15.59
N THR A 33 -10.43 -21.52 15.04
CA THR A 33 -9.18 -22.09 15.58
C THR A 33 -8.80 -21.49 16.93
N SER A 34 -9.24 -20.27 17.21
CA SER A 34 -8.91 -19.54 18.44
C SER A 34 -10.11 -19.32 19.35
N PHE A 35 -11.14 -20.17 19.25
CA PHE A 35 -12.39 -20.01 20.02
C PHE A 35 -12.18 -19.99 21.54
N LYS A 36 -11.15 -20.71 22.04
CA LYS A 36 -10.78 -20.74 23.46
C LYS A 36 -10.02 -19.49 23.94
N ALA A 37 -9.55 -18.65 23.02
CA ALA A 37 -8.76 -17.46 23.30
C ALA A 37 -9.28 -16.27 22.45
N PRO A 38 -10.46 -15.72 22.77
CA PRO A 38 -11.14 -14.73 21.92
C PRO A 38 -10.32 -13.47 21.71
N ILE A 39 -9.55 -13.03 22.71
CA ILE A 39 -8.68 -11.85 22.59
C ILE A 39 -7.56 -12.13 21.58
N THR A 40 -6.91 -13.29 21.66
CA THR A 40 -5.88 -13.70 20.68
C THR A 40 -6.46 -13.83 19.28
N ALA A 41 -7.70 -14.32 19.15
CA ALA A 41 -8.42 -14.37 17.87
C ALA A 41 -8.60 -12.97 17.27
N LEU A 42 -9.08 -12.01 18.06
CA LEU A 42 -9.27 -10.62 17.62
C LEU A 42 -7.95 -9.96 17.21
N ILE A 43 -6.88 -10.14 18.01
CA ILE A 43 -5.54 -9.64 17.68
C ILE A 43 -5.05 -10.26 16.37
N SER A 44 -5.26 -11.56 16.16
CA SER A 44 -4.86 -12.27 14.94
C SER A 44 -5.60 -11.75 13.71
N ILE A 45 -6.92 -11.55 13.83
CA ILE A 45 -7.75 -10.98 12.77
C ILE A 45 -7.30 -9.56 12.42
N ALA A 46 -7.07 -8.72 13.44
CA ALA A 46 -6.59 -7.36 13.25
C ALA A 46 -5.20 -7.33 12.60
N SER A 47 -4.30 -8.22 13.01
CA SER A 47 -2.95 -8.33 12.45
C SER A 47 -2.98 -8.82 11.00
N TYR A 48 -3.81 -9.81 10.68
CA TYR A 48 -4.00 -10.33 9.32
C TYR A 48 -4.55 -9.25 8.37
N LEU A 49 -5.67 -8.61 8.73
CA LEU A 49 -6.24 -7.52 7.93
C LEU A 49 -5.27 -6.32 7.85
N GLY A 50 -4.52 -6.11 8.92
CA GLY A 50 -3.51 -5.06 9.02
C GLY A 50 -2.42 -5.18 7.96
N ILE A 51 -2.03 -6.39 7.52
CA ILE A 51 -1.03 -6.57 6.44
C ILE A 51 -1.42 -5.79 5.19
N PHE A 52 -2.66 -5.99 4.74
CA PHE A 52 -3.18 -5.39 3.51
C PHE A 52 -3.55 -3.92 3.74
N LEU A 53 -4.18 -3.60 4.88
CA LEU A 53 -4.55 -2.22 5.20
C LEU A 53 -3.33 -1.30 5.26
N LEU A 54 -2.27 -1.74 5.94
CA LEU A 54 -1.04 -0.96 6.10
C LEU A 54 -0.39 -0.64 4.75
N HIS A 55 -0.37 -1.62 3.84
CA HIS A 55 0.12 -1.45 2.49
C HIS A 55 -0.71 -0.43 1.69
N GLU A 56 -2.04 -0.58 1.68
CA GLU A 56 -2.91 0.37 0.98
C GLU A 56 -2.87 1.77 1.60
N PHE A 57 -2.66 1.88 2.91
CA PHE A 57 -2.47 3.15 3.60
C PHE A 57 -1.20 3.87 3.13
N GLY A 58 -0.12 3.11 2.90
CA GLY A 58 1.10 3.65 2.33
C GLY A 58 0.85 4.31 0.97
N HIS A 59 0.16 3.63 0.05
CA HIS A 59 -0.22 4.22 -1.23
C HIS A 59 -1.11 5.45 -1.06
N ALA A 60 -2.16 5.33 -0.23
CA ALA A 60 -3.11 6.41 -0.02
C ALA A 60 -2.44 7.66 0.57
N TYR A 61 -1.53 7.49 1.53
CA TYR A 61 -0.78 8.58 2.16
C TYR A 61 0.04 9.37 1.14
N PHE A 62 0.83 8.69 0.30
CA PHE A 62 1.64 9.36 -0.71
C PHE A 62 0.78 9.96 -1.82
N ALA A 63 -0.29 9.29 -2.24
CA ALA A 63 -1.23 9.81 -3.22
C ALA A 63 -1.86 11.13 -2.74
N ILE A 64 -2.34 11.21 -1.50
CA ILE A 64 -2.89 12.46 -0.92
C ILE A 64 -1.83 13.54 -0.83
N LYS A 65 -0.61 13.18 -0.39
CA LYS A 65 0.50 14.13 -0.28
C LYS A 65 0.90 14.73 -1.63
N LEU A 66 0.70 13.98 -2.71
CA LEU A 66 0.95 14.41 -4.10
C LEU A 66 -0.29 15.07 -4.75
N GLY A 67 -1.36 15.32 -4.00
CA GLY A 67 -2.56 16.03 -4.48
C GLY A 67 -3.63 15.13 -5.14
N TYR A 68 -3.48 13.81 -5.08
CA TYR A 68 -4.48 12.87 -5.59
C TYR A 68 -5.61 12.68 -4.57
N LYS A 69 -6.82 12.43 -5.07
CA LYS A 69 -7.98 12.09 -4.26
C LYS A 69 -8.14 10.57 -4.23
N ILE A 70 -8.38 10.00 -3.05
CA ILE A 70 -8.63 8.56 -2.89
C ILE A 70 -10.11 8.28 -3.16
N GLY A 71 -10.40 7.41 -4.13
CA GLY A 71 -11.75 7.03 -4.51
C GLY A 71 -12.28 5.86 -3.70
N LYS A 72 -11.55 4.74 -3.63
CA LYS A 72 -11.92 3.55 -2.86
C LYS A 72 -10.71 2.68 -2.55
N ILE A 73 -10.80 1.93 -1.45
CA ILE A 73 -9.81 0.91 -1.09
C ILE A 73 -10.51 -0.45 -1.09
N ASN A 74 -10.03 -1.39 -1.89
CA ASN A 74 -10.54 -2.76 -1.91
C ASN A 74 -9.52 -3.69 -1.28
N ILE A 75 -9.93 -4.49 -0.32
CA ILE A 75 -9.12 -5.53 0.31
C ILE A 75 -9.60 -6.86 -0.25
N SER A 76 -8.69 -7.58 -0.90
CA SER A 76 -8.90 -8.92 -1.41
C SER A 76 -8.29 -9.97 -0.46
N PHE A 77 -8.27 -11.23 -0.88
CA PHE A 77 -7.71 -12.32 -0.08
C PHE A 77 -6.18 -12.24 0.08
N VAL A 78 -5.45 -11.85 -0.98
CA VAL A 78 -3.97 -11.85 -1.01
C VAL A 78 -3.40 -10.47 -1.34
N HIS A 79 -4.25 -9.48 -1.54
CA HIS A 79 -3.87 -8.22 -2.19
C HIS A 79 -4.87 -7.11 -1.84
N GLY A 80 -4.47 -5.84 -1.94
CA GLY A 80 -5.37 -4.69 -1.88
C GLY A 80 -5.27 -3.79 -3.11
N GLN A 81 -6.28 -2.95 -3.32
CA GLN A 81 -6.31 -1.96 -4.39
C GLN A 81 -6.72 -0.60 -3.85
N CYS A 82 -5.77 0.32 -3.81
CA CYS A 82 -6.01 1.74 -3.61
C CYS A 82 -6.31 2.39 -4.97
N ILE A 83 -7.57 2.74 -5.19
CA ILE A 83 -7.97 3.49 -6.37
C ILE A 83 -7.92 4.97 -6.04
N TYR A 84 -6.99 5.67 -6.67
CA TYR A 84 -6.81 7.11 -6.57
C TYR A 84 -6.95 7.75 -7.95
N GLN A 85 -7.42 8.99 -7.98
CA GLN A 85 -7.56 9.79 -9.19
C GLN A 85 -6.99 11.17 -8.93
N TYR A 86 -6.37 11.75 -9.94
CA TYR A 86 -5.93 13.13 -9.86
C TYR A 86 -7.16 14.04 -9.70
N GLY A 87 -7.13 14.95 -8.72
CA GLY A 87 -8.22 15.88 -8.50
C GLY A 87 -8.35 16.82 -9.70
N GLN A 88 -9.50 16.84 -10.36
CA GLN A 88 -9.75 17.69 -11.53
C GLN A 88 -9.44 19.17 -11.25
N CYS A 89 -8.42 19.70 -11.93
CA CYS A 89 -8.61 20.82 -12.85
C CYS A 89 -8.22 20.31 -14.24
N MET A 90 -9.21 20.16 -15.12
CA MET A 90 -9.02 19.92 -16.54
C MET A 90 -8.09 21.00 -17.11
N ASN A 91 -6.89 20.61 -17.54
CA ASN A 91 -6.28 21.01 -18.83
C ASN A 91 -4.83 20.52 -18.99
N GLU A 92 -4.20 19.96 -17.95
CA GLU A 92 -2.90 19.28 -18.10
C GLU A 92 -2.86 18.00 -17.27
N VAL A 93 -3.42 16.91 -17.82
CA VAL A 93 -3.14 15.55 -17.32
C VAL A 93 -1.69 15.23 -17.68
N THR A 94 -0.76 15.74 -16.87
CA THR A 94 0.61 15.25 -16.92
C THR A 94 0.63 14.02 -16.04
N ASP A 95 0.37 12.85 -16.64
CA ASP A 95 0.62 11.54 -16.02
C ASP A 95 2.10 11.51 -15.58
N ASN A 96 2.33 11.87 -14.32
CA ASN A 96 3.65 12.04 -13.77
C ASN A 96 4.14 10.67 -13.32
N LYS A 97 4.89 10.01 -14.21
CA LYS A 97 5.53 8.71 -13.94
C LYS A 97 6.29 8.68 -12.61
N LYS A 98 6.83 9.83 -12.18
CA LYS A 98 7.51 9.98 -10.89
C LYS A 98 6.55 9.83 -9.72
N ASP A 99 5.38 10.46 -9.77
CA ASP A 99 4.36 10.38 -8.73
C ASP A 99 3.86 8.94 -8.58
N HIS A 100 3.57 8.27 -9.69
CA HIS A 100 3.18 6.86 -9.67
C HIS A 100 4.25 5.96 -9.05
N ALA A 101 5.53 6.22 -9.33
CA ALA A 101 6.62 5.48 -8.73
C ALA A 101 6.76 5.75 -7.21
N ILE A 102 6.58 7.00 -6.78
CA ILE A 102 6.57 7.38 -5.35
C ILE A 102 5.39 6.73 -4.62
N ILE A 103 4.19 6.77 -5.21
CA ILE A 103 3.00 6.15 -4.63
C ILE A 103 3.21 4.64 -4.52
N ALA A 104 3.76 3.98 -5.54
CA ALA A 104 4.07 2.55 -5.51
C ALA A 104 5.05 2.16 -4.38
N TRP A 105 6.04 3.00 -4.09
CA TRP A 105 6.92 2.81 -2.92
C TRP A 105 6.19 2.94 -1.58
N GLY A 106 5.10 3.70 -1.53
CA GLY A 106 4.35 4.00 -0.32
C GLY A 106 3.91 2.75 0.45
N GLY A 107 3.31 1.77 -0.25
CA GLY A 107 2.81 0.55 0.39
C GLY A 107 3.91 -0.32 0.98
N VAL A 108 5.01 -0.48 0.25
CA VAL A 108 6.22 -1.19 0.70
C VAL A 108 6.84 -0.51 1.92
N ILE A 109 7.04 0.81 1.87
CA ILE A 109 7.64 1.56 2.98
C ILE A 109 6.76 1.46 4.23
N ALA A 110 5.44 1.60 4.09
CA ALA A 110 4.51 1.47 5.22
C ALA A 110 4.61 0.09 5.88
N GLN A 111 4.67 -0.98 5.08
CA GLN A 111 4.86 -2.34 5.59
C GLN A 111 6.19 -2.50 6.32
N LEU A 112 7.29 -2.05 5.74
CA LEU A 112 8.63 -2.21 6.32
C LEU A 112 8.82 -1.40 7.62
N ILE A 113 8.24 -0.19 7.70
CA ILE A 113 8.30 0.65 8.91
C ILE A 113 7.67 -0.05 10.12
N VAL A 114 6.63 -0.86 9.93
CA VAL A 114 5.99 -1.64 11.01
C VAL A 114 6.67 -2.99 11.20
N ALA A 115 7.02 -3.66 10.10
CA ALA A 115 7.54 -5.00 10.13
C ALA A 115 8.92 -5.09 10.79
N ILE A 116 9.83 -4.18 10.45
CA ILE A 116 11.21 -4.20 10.94
C ILE A 116 11.25 -4.07 12.47
N PRO A 117 10.59 -3.09 13.12
CA PRO A 117 10.54 -3.03 14.58
C PRO A 117 9.94 -4.27 15.23
N LEU A 118 8.86 -4.85 14.67
CA LEU A 118 8.23 -6.05 15.24
C LEU A 118 9.15 -7.27 15.16
N ILE A 119 9.84 -7.45 14.04
CA ILE A 119 10.86 -8.51 13.89
C ILE A 119 11.98 -8.27 14.90
N PHE A 120 12.48 -7.04 15.01
CA PHE A 120 13.55 -6.71 15.96
C PHE A 120 13.16 -6.99 17.41
N ILE A 121 11.94 -6.62 17.81
CA ILE A 121 11.37 -6.94 19.12
C ILE A 121 11.38 -8.46 19.36
N SER A 122 11.04 -9.26 18.34
CA SER A 122 11.01 -10.72 18.46
C SER A 122 12.38 -11.38 18.65
N LEU A 123 13.45 -10.67 18.29
CA LEU A 123 14.83 -11.14 18.49
C LEU A 123 15.32 -10.89 19.93
N ILE A 124 14.74 -9.91 20.62
CA ILE A 124 15.13 -9.51 21.98
C ILE A 124 14.21 -10.14 23.02
N ILE A 125 12.92 -10.28 22.70
CA ILE A 125 11.88 -10.77 23.61
C ILE A 125 11.35 -12.11 23.12
N ASN A 126 11.21 -13.06 24.04
CA ASN A 126 10.49 -14.30 23.74
C ASN A 126 8.99 -14.01 23.55
N VAL A 127 8.55 -13.89 22.31
CA VAL A 127 7.16 -13.55 21.96
C VAL A 127 6.12 -14.53 22.49
N LYS A 128 6.52 -15.74 22.91
CA LYS A 128 5.62 -16.71 23.54
C LYS A 128 5.28 -16.36 24.99
N THR A 129 6.11 -15.57 25.67
CA THR A 129 5.90 -15.20 27.07
C THR A 129 5.03 -13.95 27.21
N VAL A 130 4.92 -13.13 26.16
CA VAL A 130 4.09 -11.91 26.15
C VAL A 130 2.75 -12.21 25.49
N TYR A 131 1.68 -12.18 26.29
CA TYR A 131 0.33 -12.47 25.80
C TYR A 131 -0.06 -11.53 24.65
N GLY A 132 -0.50 -12.11 23.53
CA GLY A 132 -0.98 -11.36 22.37
C GLY A 132 0.09 -10.80 21.44
N LEU A 133 1.39 -10.91 21.76
CA LEU A 133 2.47 -10.39 20.89
C LEU A 133 2.77 -11.30 19.69
N GLY A 134 2.46 -12.59 19.80
CA GLY A 134 2.70 -13.59 18.75
C GLY A 134 2.06 -13.21 17.40
N PRO A 135 0.74 -12.96 17.31
CA PRO A 135 0.10 -12.66 16.03
C PRO A 135 0.61 -11.38 15.35
N PRO A 136 0.79 -10.23 16.04
CA PRO A 136 1.37 -9.04 15.43
C PRO A 136 2.78 -9.31 14.87
N VAL A 137 3.65 -9.99 15.62
CA VAL A 137 5.00 -10.32 15.13
C VAL A 137 4.94 -11.25 13.92
N ALA A 138 4.07 -12.27 13.94
CA ALA A 138 3.93 -13.20 12.82
C ALA A 138 3.38 -12.50 11.57
N PHE A 139 2.23 -11.84 11.68
CA PHE A 139 1.53 -11.24 10.54
C PHE A 139 2.12 -9.89 10.12
N LEU A 140 2.19 -8.92 11.04
CA LEU A 140 2.66 -7.56 10.75
C LEU A 140 4.18 -7.44 10.72
N GLY A 141 4.91 -8.38 11.33
CA GLY A 141 6.36 -8.53 11.22
C GLY A 141 6.75 -9.36 10.00
N TYR A 142 6.89 -10.67 10.19
CA TYR A 142 7.47 -11.56 9.19
C TYR A 142 6.67 -11.64 7.89
N ILE A 143 5.36 -11.86 7.96
CA ILE A 143 4.52 -11.99 6.75
C ILE A 143 4.43 -10.65 6.01
N SER A 144 4.23 -9.53 6.71
CA SER A 144 4.23 -8.19 6.11
C SER A 144 5.55 -7.88 5.40
N ALA A 145 6.70 -8.20 6.02
CA ALA A 145 8.01 -8.05 5.37
C ALA A 145 8.12 -8.92 4.11
N MET A 146 7.67 -10.17 4.16
CA MET A 146 7.64 -11.05 2.99
C MET A 146 6.78 -10.45 1.86
N PHE A 147 5.57 -9.97 2.17
CA PHE A 147 4.72 -9.31 1.18
C PHE A 147 5.34 -8.02 0.62
N ALA A 148 6.02 -7.23 1.45
CA ALA A 148 6.75 -6.05 0.99
C ALA A 148 7.85 -6.42 -0.02
N LEU A 149 8.61 -7.50 0.23
CA LEU A 149 9.61 -8.01 -0.69
C LEU A 149 9.00 -8.55 -1.99
N ILE A 150 7.89 -9.27 -1.92
CA ILE A 150 7.16 -9.75 -3.11
C ILE A 150 6.65 -8.56 -3.92
N ASN A 151 6.07 -7.55 -3.29
CA ASN A 151 5.59 -6.34 -3.96
C ASN A 151 6.72 -5.53 -4.57
N LEU A 152 7.97 -5.66 -4.10
CA LEU A 152 9.14 -5.04 -4.71
C LEU A 152 9.62 -5.77 -5.97
N VAL A 153 9.12 -6.95 -6.31
CA VAL A 153 9.55 -7.66 -7.53
C VAL A 153 9.20 -6.81 -8.77
N PRO A 154 10.14 -6.57 -9.71
CA PRO A 154 9.93 -5.73 -10.89
C PRO A 154 9.10 -6.44 -11.98
N VAL A 155 7.97 -7.04 -11.62
CA VAL A 155 7.06 -7.76 -12.51
C VAL A 155 5.69 -7.09 -12.49
N GLY A 156 5.07 -6.96 -13.67
CA GLY A 156 4.01 -5.96 -13.94
C GLY A 156 2.81 -5.89 -12.99
N HIS A 157 2.44 -6.98 -12.32
CA HIS A 157 1.30 -6.99 -11.39
C HIS A 157 1.65 -6.48 -9.98
N PHE A 158 2.94 -6.31 -9.67
CA PHE A 158 3.43 -5.84 -8.39
C PHE A 158 3.89 -4.38 -8.45
N ASP A 159 3.92 -3.72 -7.30
CA ASP A 159 4.32 -2.32 -7.20
C ASP A 159 5.73 -2.06 -7.70
N GLY A 160 6.64 -3.04 -7.58
CA GLY A 160 8.03 -2.99 -8.01
C GLY A 160 8.15 -2.54 -9.47
N ALA A 161 7.26 -3.00 -10.35
CA ALA A 161 7.25 -2.58 -11.75
C ALA A 161 7.09 -1.07 -11.95
N SER A 162 6.46 -0.38 -11.00
CA SER A 162 6.34 1.09 -10.98
C SER A 162 7.36 1.74 -10.06
N ALA A 163 7.58 1.18 -8.86
CA ALA A 163 8.48 1.70 -7.84
C ALA A 163 9.93 1.84 -8.35
N TRP A 164 10.44 0.83 -9.06
CA TRP A 164 11.81 0.87 -9.59
C TRP A 164 12.03 1.91 -10.70
N LYS A 165 10.96 2.44 -11.33
CA LYS A 165 11.06 3.53 -12.31
C LYS A 165 11.52 4.85 -11.67
N LEU A 166 11.44 4.98 -10.35
CA LEU A 166 11.90 6.18 -9.64
C LEU A 166 13.41 6.40 -9.80
N ILE A 167 14.20 5.32 -9.81
CA ILE A 167 15.67 5.38 -9.93
C ILE A 167 16.12 6.02 -11.25
N PRO A 168 15.71 5.51 -12.44
CA PRO A 168 16.12 6.12 -13.70
C PRO A 168 15.59 7.55 -13.86
N ILE A 169 14.37 7.85 -13.39
CA ILE A 169 13.83 9.22 -13.40
C ILE A 169 14.72 10.17 -12.60
N TRP A 170 15.14 9.76 -11.40
CA TRP A 170 16.01 10.59 -10.56
C TRP A 170 17.41 10.77 -11.14
N LEU A 171 17.97 9.74 -11.78
CA LEU A 171 19.24 9.83 -12.50
C LEU A 171 19.16 10.77 -13.71
N GLU A 172 18.06 10.74 -14.46
CA GLU A 172 17.81 11.67 -15.57
C GLU A 172 17.67 13.12 -15.11
N GLU A 173 16.98 13.37 -14.00
CA GLU A 173 16.87 14.70 -13.39
C GLU A 173 18.25 15.23 -12.97
N LYS A 174 19.09 14.36 -12.38
CA LYS A 174 20.44 14.73 -11.93
C LYS A 174 21.43 14.93 -13.07
N ASN A 175 21.31 14.14 -14.15
CA ASN A 175 22.15 14.24 -15.35
C ASN A 175 21.60 15.24 -16.38
N GLY A 176 20.43 15.83 -16.12
CA GLY A 176 19.70 16.73 -16.99
C GLY A 176 20.32 18.12 -17.10
N ASN A 177 21.21 18.28 -18.08
CA ASN A 177 21.69 19.56 -18.59
C ASN A 177 20.51 20.54 -18.87
N PRO A 178 20.48 21.77 -18.30
CA PRO A 178 19.34 22.71 -18.36
C PRO A 178 18.85 23.10 -19.78
N ASN A 179 19.60 22.74 -20.83
CA ASN A 179 19.28 23.08 -22.21
C ASN A 179 18.15 22.25 -22.86
N LYS A 180 17.74 21.09 -22.33
CA LYS A 180 16.61 20.32 -22.90
C LYS A 180 15.24 20.92 -22.56
N VAL A 181 15.10 21.61 -21.43
CA VAL A 181 13.85 22.25 -20.99
C VAL A 181 13.46 23.42 -21.91
N LYS A 182 14.43 24.16 -22.46
CA LYS A 182 14.17 25.27 -23.41
C LYS A 182 13.60 24.79 -24.75
N ARG A 183 13.95 23.60 -25.23
CA ARG A 183 13.60 23.13 -26.58
C ARG A 183 12.12 22.73 -26.73
N LYS A 184 11.42 22.44 -25.61
CA LYS A 184 9.97 22.15 -25.64
C LYS A 184 9.10 23.42 -25.63
N LYS A 185 9.61 24.55 -25.13
CA LYS A 185 8.90 25.85 -25.16
C LYS A 185 8.95 26.57 -26.51
N SER A 186 9.93 26.29 -27.37
CA SER A 186 10.06 27.00 -28.67
C SER A 186 9.14 26.47 -29.79
N ASN A 187 8.41 25.38 -29.56
CA ASN A 187 7.55 24.76 -30.58
C ASN A 187 6.06 25.14 -30.47
N PHE A 188 5.68 26.01 -29.53
CA PHE A 188 4.39 26.69 -29.60
C PHE A 188 4.48 27.81 -30.65
N LYS A 189 4.40 27.43 -31.93
CA LYS A 189 4.02 28.37 -32.99
C LYS A 189 2.52 28.64 -32.82
N ILE A 190 2.19 29.86 -32.42
CA ILE A 190 0.85 30.42 -32.53
C ILE A 190 0.50 30.40 -34.03
N VAL A 191 -0.41 29.51 -34.41
CA VAL A 191 -1.06 29.58 -35.72
C VAL A 191 -2.08 30.71 -35.61
N LYS A 192 -1.87 31.77 -36.40
CA LYS A 192 -2.80 32.89 -36.54
C LYS A 192 -4.02 32.48 -37.35
#